data_AF-A0A6L8QDR0-F1
#
_entry.id   AF-A0A6L8QDR0-F1
#
_cell.length_a   1.000
_cell.length_b   1.000
_cell.length_c   1.000
_cell.angle_alpha   90.00
_cell.angle_beta   90.00
_cell.angle_gamma   90.00
#
_symmetry.space_group_name_H-M   'P 1'
#
loop_
_entity.id
_entity.type
_entity.pdbx_description
1 polymer ?
#
loop_
_entity_poly.entity_id
_entity_poly.type
_entity_poly.pdbx_seq_one_letter_code
_entity_poly.pdbx_strand_id
1 'polypeptide(L)' 'MYRIIYSSLRNPQFMAKDIAFMLKSAEENNKKVGISGLLLFGNNQFLQVFEGFVDLF' A
#
# COMPACT_ATOMS: atom_id res chain seq x y z
N MET A 1 -2.06 13.98 -12.22
CA MET A 1 -1.72 13.25 -10.99
C MET A 1 -3.02 12.71 -10.42
N TYR A 2 -3.07 11.42 -10.13
CA TYR A 2 -4.24 10.71 -9.63
C TYR A 2 -3.95 10.21 -8.23
N ARG A 3 -4.99 10.13 -7.41
CA ARG A 3 -4.91 9.59 -6.05
C ARG A 3 -5.99 8.55 -5.86
N ILE A 4 -5.59 7.36 -5.42
CA ILE A 4 -6.51 6.28 -5.06
C ILE A 4 -6.42 6.09 -3.56
N ILE A 5 -7.59 6.08 -2.91
CA ILE A 5 -7.72 5.81 -1.48
C ILE A 5 -8.65 4.62 -1.35
N TYR A 6 -8.21 3.56 -0.68
CA TYR A 6 -9.04 2.39 -0.45
C TYR A 6 -8.76 1.77 0.91
N SER A 7 -9.75 1.04 1.41
CA SER A 7 -9.67 0.28 2.65
C SER A 7 -9.90 -1.20 2.39
N SER A 8 -9.22 -2.07 3.14
CA SER A 8 -9.40 -3.52 3.06
C SER A 8 -9.36 -4.18 4.44
N LEU A 9 -9.92 -5.38 4.54
CA LEU A 9 -9.82 -6.21 5.74
C LEU A 9 -8.54 -7.06 5.68
N ARG A 10 -7.88 -7.22 6.83
CA ARG A 10 -6.74 -8.12 6.98
C ARG A 10 -7.21 -9.57 6.83
N ASN A 11 -6.50 -10.34 6.01
CA ASN A 11 -6.60 -11.80 6.04
C ASN A 11 -6.10 -12.31 7.41
N PRO A 12 -6.87 -13.12 8.16
CA PRO A 12 -6.44 -13.61 9.48
C PRO A 12 -5.05 -14.27 9.52
N GLN A 13 -4.61 -14.89 8.42
CA GLN A 13 -3.29 -15.52 8.27
C GLN A 13 -2.15 -14.51 8.08
N PHE A 14 -2.45 -13.25 7.77
CA PHE A 14 -1.48 -12.20 7.50
C PHE A 14 -0.95 -11.62 8.82
N MET A 15 0.29 -11.93 9.18
CA MET A 15 0.87 -11.56 10.46
C MET A 15 1.57 -10.20 10.41
N ALA A 16 1.87 -9.62 11.58
CA ALA A 16 2.56 -8.33 11.67
C ALA A 16 3.92 -8.32 10.94
N LYS A 17 4.63 -9.45 10.94
CA LYS A 17 5.89 -9.61 10.17
C LYS A 17 5.68 -9.45 8.66
N ASP A 18 4.52 -9.86 8.15
CA ASP A 18 4.19 -9.82 6.72
C ASP A 18 3.90 -8.38 6.26
N ILE A 19 3.50 -7.49 7.18
CA ILE A 19 3.36 -6.04 6.93
C ILE A 19 4.71 -5.45 6.52
N ALA A 20 5.80 -5.78 7.23
CA ALA A 20 7.12 -5.24 6.93
C ALA A 20 7.61 -5.68 5.54
N PHE A 21 7.36 -6.94 5.16
CA PHE A 21 7.68 -7.44 3.83
C PHE A 21 6.84 -6.75 2.75
N MET A 22 5.53 -6.60 2.96
CA MET A 22 4.64 -5.88 2.06
C MET A 22 5.09 -4.43 1.85
N LEU A 23 5.43 -3.71 2.92
CA LEU A 23 5.91 -2.33 2.86
C LEU A 23 7.20 -2.21 2.07
N LYS A 24 8.17 -3.11 2.31
CA LYS A 24 9.44 -3.12 1.58
C LYS A 24 9.23 -3.38 0.09
N SER A 25 8.42 -4.37 -0.26
CA SER A 25 8.09 -4.66 -1.66
C SER A 25 7.34 -3.50 -2.33
N ALA A 26 6.42 -2.85 -1.62
CA ALA A 26 5.72 -1.68 -2.12
C ALA A 26 6.68 -0.51 -2.37
N GLU A 27 7.58 -0.20 -1.43
CA GLU A 27 8.59 0.85 -1.60
C GLU A 27 9.49 0.60 -2.82
N GLU A 28 10.05 -0.60 -2.94
CA GLU A 28 10.95 -0.98 -4.04
C GLU A 28 10.27 -0.89 -5.40
N ASN A 29 9.00 -1.30 -5.50
CA ASN A 29 8.27 -1.30 -6.77
C ASN A 29 7.71 0.08 -7.11
N ASN A 30 7.13 0.78 -6.14
CA ASN A 30 6.55 2.10 -6.36
C ASN A 30 7.61 3.12 -6.77
N LYS A 31 8.82 3.04 -6.19
CA LYS A 31 9.94 3.92 -6.55
C LYS A 31 10.36 3.78 -8.02
N LYS A 32 10.27 2.58 -8.62
CA LYS A 32 10.64 2.35 -10.03
C LYS A 32 9.73 3.08 -11.01
N VAL A 33 8.47 3.28 -10.62
CA VAL A 33 7.45 3.89 -11.47
C VAL A 33 7.04 5.29 -10.99
N GLY A 34 7.66 5.81 -9.93
CA GLY A 34 7.35 7.15 -9.42
C GLY A 34 6.00 7.25 -8.70
N ILE A 35 5.54 6.15 -8.10
CA ILE A 35 4.36 6.15 -7.21
C ILE A 35 4.81 6.45 -5.78
N SER A 36 4.06 7.29 -5.08
CA SER A 36 4.20 7.53 -3.62
C SER A 36 2.90 7.17 -2.91
N GLY A 37 2.93 7.10 -1.57
CA GLY A 37 1.74 6.73 -0.82
C GLY A 37 1.96 6.48 0.66
N LEU A 38 0.89 5.98 1.29
CA LEU A 38 0.82 5.65 2.71
C LEU A 38 0.02 4.34 2.86
N LEU A 39 0.47 3.46 3.76
CA LEU A 39 -0.31 2.33 4.24
C LEU A 39 -0.43 2.42 5.77
N LEU A 40 -1.66 2.44 6.27
CA LEU A 40 -1.96 2.35 7.71
C LEU A 40 -2.58 1.00 8.00
N PHE A 41 -2.19 0.41 9.13
CA PHE A 41 -2.75 -0.85 9.62
C PHE A 41 -3.21 -0.68 11.07
N GLY A 42 -4.44 -1.09 11.35
CA GLY A 42 -5.02 -1.07 12.69
C GLY A 42 -6.36 -1.81 12.72
N ASN A 43 -6.75 -2.38 13.87
CA ASN A 43 -8.03 -3.09 14.05
C ASN A 43 -8.36 -4.13 12.96
N ASN A 44 -7.37 -4.89 12.49
CA ASN A 44 -7.50 -5.84 11.37
C ASN A 44 -7.95 -5.20 10.04
N GLN A 45 -7.66 -3.91 9.83
CA GLN A 45 -7.98 -3.17 8.62
C GLN A 45 -6.73 -2.49 8.07
N PHE A 46 -6.71 -2.32 6.75
CA PHE A 46 -5.76 -1.50 6.05
C PHE A 46 -6.47 -0.27 5.48
N LEU A 47 -5.79 0.87 5.53
CA LEU A 47 -6.12 2.05 4.75
C LEU A 47 -4.89 2.40 3.90
N GLN A 48 -5.06 2.41 2.58
CA GLN A 48 -3.97 2.69 1.65
C GLN A 48 -4.30 3.89 0.78
N VAL A 49 -3.28 4.73 0.59
CA VAL A 49 -3.27 5.87 -0.32
C VAL A 49 -2.14 5.65 -1.32
N PHE A 50 -2.46 5.78 -2.62
CA PHE A 50 -1.48 5.85 -3.70
C PHE A 50 -1.62 7.16 -4.45
N GLU A 51 -0.52 7.73 -4.91
CA GLU A 51 -0.52 8.86 -5.83
C GLU A 51 0.54 8.71 -6.92
N GLY A 52 0.21 9.16 -8.13
CA GLY A 52 1.05 8.97 -9.32
C GLY A 52 0.45 9.58 -10.59
N PHE A 53 1.01 9.26 -11.75
CA PHE A 53 0.48 9.65 -13.07
C PHE A 53 -0.56 8.66 -13.59
N VAL A 54 -1.41 9.08 -14.53
CA VAL A 54 -2.55 8.25 -15.01
C VAL A 54 -2.09 6.97 -15.68
N ASP A 55 -0.96 7.02 -16.38
CA ASP A 55 -0.43 5.90 -17.17
C ASP A 55 0.09 4.74 -16.30
N LEU A 56 0.00 4.90 -14.97
CA LEU A 56 0.48 3.95 -13.96
C LEU A 56 -0.65 3.27 -13.16
N PHE A 57 -1.91 3.66 -13.39
CA PHE A 57 -3.09 3.13 -12.69
C PHE A 57 -4.02 2.40 -13.67
#